data_AF-A0AB33BVV0-F1
#
_entry.id   AF-A0AB33BVV0-F1
#
_cell.length_a   1.000
_cell.length_b   1.000
_cell.length_c   1.000
_cell.angle_alpha   90.00
_cell.angle_beta   90.00
_cell.angle_gamma   90.00
#
_symmetry.space_group_name_H-M   'P 1'
#
loop_
_entity.id
_entity.type
_entity.pdbx_description
1 polymer ?
#
loop_
_entity_poly.entity_id
_entity_poly.type
_entity_poly.pdbx_seq_one_letter_code
_entity_poly.pdbx_strand_id
1 'polypeptide(L)'
;MKDYLETFLSSSGDVKTSLDVTAKTQEIDVYFRPTSPEIPPELGLLGKLAQTPCLLEPHRNPVTIEGIIACLSKLFTVREQLQREAHRHQQPLLAENIPRLWILTPTASQRIITAFSAKEKLL
;
A
#
# COMPACT_ATOMS: atom_id res chain seq x y z
N MET A 1 7.30 -12.76 4.10
CA MET A 1 7.28 -11.28 4.26
C MET A 1 5.84 -10.80 4.38
N LYS A 2 4.99 -11.14 3.42
CA LYS A 2 3.55 -10.94 3.49
C LYS A 2 2.90 -11.46 4.80
N ASP A 3 3.12 -12.73 5.16
CA ASP A 3 2.55 -13.32 6.38
C ASP A 3 2.99 -12.60 7.68
N TYR A 4 4.21 -12.03 7.68
CA TYR A 4 4.69 -11.21 8.80
C TYR A 4 3.97 -9.86 8.85
N LEU A 5 3.82 -9.18 7.72
CA LEU A 5 3.07 -7.93 7.64
C LEU A 5 1.62 -8.12 8.08
N GLU A 6 0.99 -9.22 7.69
CA GLU A 6 -0.34 -9.57 8.15
C GLU A 6 -0.35 -9.72 9.67
N THR A 7 0.49 -10.62 10.21
CA THR A 7 0.57 -10.88 11.65
C THR A 7 0.78 -9.60 12.46
N PHE A 8 1.67 -8.71 12.02
CA PHE A 8 1.98 -7.47 12.75
C PHE A 8 0.87 -6.43 12.68
N LEU A 9 0.08 -6.40 11.61
CA LEU A 9 -0.95 -5.39 11.39
C LEU A 9 -2.34 -5.84 11.86
N SER A 10 -2.58 -7.14 12.03
CA SER A 10 -3.90 -7.68 12.41
C SER A 10 -4.46 -7.11 13.72
N SER A 11 -3.61 -6.69 14.67
CA SER A 11 -4.06 -6.07 15.93
C SER A 11 -4.41 -4.59 15.79
N SER A 12 -4.09 -3.96 14.65
CA SER A 12 -4.14 -2.50 14.46
C SER A 12 -5.15 -2.07 13.39
N GLY A 13 -5.78 -3.02 12.69
CA GLY A 13 -6.77 -2.72 11.66
C GLY A 13 -7.14 -3.90 10.77
N ASP A 14 -7.93 -3.62 9.74
CA ASP A 14 -8.32 -4.60 8.75
C ASP A 14 -7.17 -4.85 7.79
N VAL A 15 -6.74 -6.12 7.72
CA VAL A 15 -5.72 -6.58 6.78
C VAL A 15 -6.38 -7.49 5.75
N LYS A 16 -6.13 -7.23 4.46
CA LYS A 16 -6.45 -8.14 3.37
C LYS A 16 -5.17 -8.49 2.62
N THR A 17 -4.91 -9.78 2.49
CA THR A 17 -3.75 -10.32 1.77
C THR A 17 -4.20 -10.96 0.45
N SER A 18 -3.33 -10.97 -0.58
CA SER A 18 -3.70 -11.48 -1.93
C SER A 18 -4.97 -10.82 -2.47
N LEU A 19 -5.11 -9.50 -2.33
CA LEU A 19 -6.31 -8.84 -2.82
C LEU A 19 -6.28 -8.78 -4.35
N ASP A 20 -7.16 -9.53 -4.99
CA ASP A 20 -7.35 -9.50 -6.44
C ASP A 20 -7.82 -8.13 -6.91
N VAL A 21 -7.06 -7.52 -7.83
CA VAL A 21 -7.39 -6.19 -8.35
C VAL A 21 -7.97 -6.21 -9.77
N THR A 22 -7.61 -7.18 -10.62
CA THR A 22 -8.14 -7.25 -12.00
C THR A 22 -8.44 -8.68 -12.47
N ALA A 23 -9.17 -8.82 -13.58
CA ALA A 23 -9.47 -10.11 -14.21
C ALA A 23 -8.22 -10.84 -14.76
N LYS A 24 -7.11 -10.12 -14.99
CA LYS A 24 -5.79 -10.72 -15.16
C LYS A 24 -5.15 -10.77 -13.77
N THR A 25 -5.13 -11.94 -13.15
CA THR A 25 -4.59 -12.23 -11.80
C THR A 25 -3.39 -11.34 -11.43
N GLN A 26 -3.70 -10.21 -10.80
CA GLN A 26 -2.75 -9.34 -10.14
C GLN A 26 -3.28 -9.18 -8.74
N GLU A 27 -2.43 -9.50 -7.79
CA GLU A 27 -2.75 -9.46 -6.36
C GLU A 27 -1.99 -8.31 -5.73
N ILE A 28 -2.64 -7.63 -4.80
CA ILE A 28 -1.94 -6.80 -3.82
C ILE A 28 -1.51 -7.70 -2.69
N ASP A 29 -0.23 -7.61 -2.33
CA ASP A 29 0.33 -8.42 -1.26
C ASP A 29 -0.37 -8.14 0.07
N VAL A 30 -0.50 -6.87 0.46
CA VAL A 30 -1.23 -6.46 1.66
C VAL A 30 -1.97 -5.14 1.40
N TYR A 31 -3.29 -5.15 1.59
CA TYR A 31 -4.11 -3.95 1.76
C TYR A 31 -4.48 -3.81 3.24
N PHE A 32 -4.07 -2.70 3.86
CA PHE A 32 -4.33 -2.41 5.26
C PHE A 32 -5.24 -1.19 5.40
N ARG A 33 -6.19 -1.25 6.34
CA ARG A 33 -7.00 -0.13 6.79
C ARG A 33 -6.93 -0.04 8.32
N PRO A 34 -6.34 1.02 8.90
CA PRO A 34 -6.31 1.18 10.35
C PRO A 34 -7.74 1.37 10.89
N THR A 35 -8.04 0.73 12.02
CA THR A 35 -9.31 0.90 12.74
C THR A 35 -9.18 1.83 13.95
N SER A 36 -7.94 2.10 14.37
CA SER A 36 -7.58 3.06 15.42
C SER A 36 -6.50 4.01 14.90
N PRO A 37 -6.53 5.31 15.27
CA PRO A 37 -5.44 6.23 14.97
C PRO A 37 -4.15 5.90 15.74
N GLU A 38 -4.25 5.16 16.86
CA GLU A 38 -3.11 4.76 17.67
C GLU A 38 -2.63 3.37 17.26
N ILE A 39 -1.56 3.35 16.45
CA ILE A 39 -0.85 2.13 16.07
C ILE A 39 0.25 1.83 17.11
N PRO A 40 0.43 0.57 17.54
CA PRO A 40 1.40 0.23 18.57
C PRO A 40 2.81 0.75 18.25
N PRO A 41 3.48 1.44 19.19
CA PRO A 41 4.80 2.02 18.96
C PRO A 41 5.87 0.97 18.63
N GLU A 42 5.67 -0.29 19.06
CA GLU A 42 6.53 -1.43 18.78
C GLU A 42 6.64 -1.76 17.29
N LEU A 43 5.65 -1.34 16.48
CA LEU A 43 5.69 -1.49 15.02
C LEU A 43 6.64 -0.49 14.34
N GLY A 44 7.15 0.50 15.07
CA GLY A 44 8.17 1.43 14.60
C GLY A 44 7.81 2.07 13.24
N LEU A 45 8.69 1.90 12.25
CA LEU A 45 8.46 2.42 10.90
C LEU A 45 7.19 1.85 10.26
N LEU A 46 6.91 0.55 10.41
CA LEU A 46 5.71 -0.06 9.84
C LEU A 46 4.46 0.64 10.40
N GLY A 47 4.45 0.93 11.70
CA GLY A 47 3.35 1.66 12.33
C GLY A 47 3.19 3.07 11.75
N LYS A 48 4.29 3.80 11.54
CA LYS A 48 4.26 5.13 10.89
C LYS A 48 3.66 5.07 9.47
N LEU A 49 3.98 4.04 8.68
CA LEU A 49 3.50 3.86 7.31
C LEU A 49 2.01 3.45 7.26
N ALA A 50 1.54 2.76 8.29
CA ALA A 50 0.21 2.18 8.40
C ALA A 50 -0.85 3.13 9.01
N GLN A 51 -0.48 4.35 9.41
CA GLN A 51 -1.41 5.33 10.03
C GLN A 51 -2.60 5.75 9.16
N THR A 52 -2.52 5.53 7.85
CA THR A 52 -3.62 5.72 6.90
C THR A 52 -3.78 4.43 6.11
N PRO A 53 -4.94 4.19 5.46
CA PRO A 53 -5.08 3.06 4.55
C PRO A 53 -3.89 2.96 3.60
N CYS A 54 -3.37 1.76 3.37
CA CYS A 54 -2.20 1.58 2.54
C CYS A 54 -2.12 0.22 1.84
N LEU A 55 -1.42 0.21 0.71
CA LEU A 55 -0.98 -0.98 0.00
C LEU A 55 0.50 -1.18 0.31
N LEU A 56 0.88 -2.35 0.80
CA LEU A 56 2.28 -2.71 1.03
C LEU A 56 2.67 -3.76 -0.01
N GLU A 57 3.64 -3.43 -0.84
CA GLU A 57 4.15 -4.25 -1.95
C GLU A 57 5.63 -4.58 -1.70
N PRO A 58 5.91 -5.67 -0.97
CA PRO A 58 7.25 -6.03 -0.59
C PRO A 58 7.98 -6.87 -1.67
N HIS A 59 9.05 -6.32 -2.25
CA HIS A 59 9.90 -6.98 -3.23
C HIS A 59 11.09 -7.70 -2.58
N ARG A 60 11.34 -8.95 -2.97
CA ARG A 60 12.53 -9.73 -2.54
C ARG A 60 13.80 -9.31 -3.26
N ASN A 61 13.66 -8.84 -4.50
CA ASN A 61 14.73 -8.35 -5.35
C ASN A 61 14.56 -6.84 -5.56
N PRO A 62 15.60 -6.11 -5.99
CA PRO A 62 15.44 -4.72 -6.38
C PRO A 62 14.29 -4.55 -7.37
N VAL A 63 13.35 -3.66 -7.05
CA VAL A 63 12.20 -3.39 -7.90
C VAL A 63 12.62 -2.85 -9.27
N THR A 64 11.89 -3.18 -10.33
CA THR A 64 12.11 -2.61 -11.67
C THR A 64 11.16 -1.43 -11.94
N ILE A 65 11.39 -0.68 -13.01
CA ILE A 65 10.48 0.40 -13.43
C ILE A 65 9.09 -0.18 -13.72
N GLU A 66 9.04 -1.31 -14.42
CA GLU A 66 7.81 -2.03 -14.74
C GLU A 66 7.12 -2.55 -13.46
N GLY A 67 7.90 -2.98 -12.46
CA GLY A 67 7.39 -3.38 -11.15
C GLY A 67 6.72 -2.22 -10.41
N ILE A 68 7.33 -1.03 -10.43
CA ILE A 68 6.73 0.18 -9.83
C ILE A 68 5.45 0.56 -10.58
N ILE A 69 5.47 0.55 -11.92
CA ILE A 69 4.28 0.85 -12.75
C ILE A 69 3.16 -0.16 -12.46
N ALA A 70 3.49 -1.45 -12.28
CA ALA A 70 2.51 -2.45 -11.89
C ALA A 70 1.90 -2.14 -10.52
N CYS A 71 2.71 -1.77 -9.52
CA CYS A 71 2.20 -1.37 -8.20
C CYS A 71 1.30 -0.12 -8.28
N LEU A 72 1.68 0.87 -9.09
CA LEU A 72 0.85 2.06 -9.34
C LEU A 72 -0.48 1.69 -10.01
N SER A 73 -0.47 0.77 -10.96
CA SER A 73 -1.69 0.24 -11.58
C SER A 73 -2.62 -0.36 -10.54
N LYS A 74 -2.11 -1.20 -9.63
CA LYS A 74 -2.90 -1.78 -8.53
C LYS A 74 -3.51 -0.69 -7.64
N LEU A 75 -2.74 0.35 -7.29
CA LEU A 75 -3.23 1.50 -6.52
C LEU A 75 -4.40 2.19 -7.21
N PHE A 76 -4.27 2.49 -8.50
CA PHE A 76 -5.35 3.15 -9.26
C PHE A 76 -6.59 2.28 -9.35
N THR A 77 -6.44 0.97 -9.50
CA THR A 77 -7.57 0.04 -9.51
C THR A 77 -8.31 0.00 -8.17
N VAL A 78 -7.59 -0.09 -7.04
CA VAL A 78 -8.22 0.00 -5.70
C VAL A 78 -8.93 1.32 -5.51
N ARG A 79 -8.30 2.43 -5.93
CA ARG A 79 -8.92 3.75 -5.84
C ARG A 79 -10.22 3.82 -6.65
N GLU A 80 -10.24 3.26 -7.85
CA GLU A 80 -11.44 3.21 -8.68
C GLU A 80 -12.54 2.38 -8.01
N GLN A 81 -12.21 1.22 -7.42
CA GLN A 81 -13.16 0.40 -6.65
C GLN A 81 -13.76 1.19 -5.48
N LEU A 82 -12.93 1.88 -4.70
CA LEU A 82 -13.37 2.73 -3.59
C LEU A 82 -14.26 3.89 -4.07
N GLN A 83 -13.95 4.49 -5.22
CA GLN A 83 -14.78 5.54 -5.82
C GLN A 83 -16.16 5.02 -6.22
N ARG A 84 -16.22 3.84 -6.84
CA ARG A 84 -17.49 3.19 -7.21
C ARG A 84 -18.31 2.83 -5.98
N GLU A 85 -17.67 2.32 -4.92
CA GLU A 85 -18.31 2.06 -3.63
C GLU A 85 -18.89 3.34 -3.02
N ALA A 86 -18.10 4.40 -2.91
CA ALA A 86 -18.54 5.69 -2.40
C ALA A 86 -19.75 6.24 -3.19
N HIS A 87 -19.71 6.16 -4.52
CA HIS A 87 -20.82 6.55 -5.40
C HIS A 87 -22.08 5.72 -5.15
N ARG A 88 -21.95 4.38 -5.00
CA ARG A 88 -23.10 3.50 -4.68
C ARG A 88 -23.74 3.86 -3.34
N HIS A 89 -22.95 4.31 -2.37
CA HIS A 89 -23.42 4.73 -1.06
C HIS A 89 -23.78 6.22 -0.97
N GLN A 90 -23.75 6.96 -2.09
CA GLN A 90 -24.01 8.41 -2.14
C GLN A 90 -23.12 9.22 -1.17
N GLN A 91 -21.89 8.77 -0.97
CA GLN A 91 -20.91 9.44 -0.11
C GLN A 91 -19.68 9.84 -0.92
N PRO A 92 -19.04 10.97 -0.59
CA PRO A 92 -17.77 11.33 -1.22
C PRO A 92 -16.63 10.44 -0.69
N LEU A 93 -15.70 10.05 -1.58
CA LEU A 93 -14.46 9.42 -1.14
C LEU A 93 -13.53 10.48 -0.51
N LEU A 94 -13.44 10.47 0.81
CA LEU A 94 -12.58 11.38 1.58
C LEU A 94 -11.10 11.07 1.35
N ALA A 95 -10.26 12.11 1.40
CA ALA A 95 -8.82 11.99 1.13
C ALA A 95 -8.10 11.04 2.11
N GLU A 96 -8.53 11.01 3.38
CA GLU A 96 -8.04 10.10 4.42
C GLU A 96 -8.33 8.61 4.14
N ASN A 97 -9.34 8.32 3.32
CA ASN A 97 -9.72 6.96 2.93
C ASN A 97 -8.99 6.49 1.66
N ILE A 98 -8.22 7.36 1.01
CA ILE A 98 -7.44 7.00 -0.18
C ILE A 98 -6.16 6.30 0.26
N PRO A 99 -5.92 5.04 -0.18
CA PRO A 99 -4.76 4.32 0.28
C PRO A 99 -3.45 4.92 -0.24
N ARG A 100 -2.40 4.90 0.58
CA ARG A 100 -1.02 5.15 0.16
C ARG A 100 -0.39 3.87 -0.40
N LEU A 101 0.51 3.99 -1.38
CA LEU A 101 1.30 2.86 -1.85
C LEU A 101 2.70 2.91 -1.23
N TRP A 102 3.10 1.82 -0.59
CA TRP A 102 4.42 1.61 -0.03
C TRP A 102 5.09 0.42 -0.72
N ILE A 103 6.11 0.69 -1.53
CA ILE A 103 6.92 -0.33 -2.20
C ILE A 103 8.16 -0.58 -1.34
N LEU A 104 8.29 -1.79 -0.77
CA LEU A 104 9.43 -2.15 0.07
C LEU A 104 10.43 -2.91 -0.81
N THR A 105 11.56 -2.29 -1.15
CA THR A 105 12.59 -2.86 -2.03
C THR A 105 13.94 -2.88 -1.30
N PRO A 106 14.75 -3.95 -1.42
CA PRO A 106 16.04 -4.04 -0.73
C PRO A 106 17.02 -2.94 -1.17
N THR A 107 16.96 -2.55 -2.44
CA THR A 107 17.71 -1.41 -2.97
C THR A 107 16.88 -0.67 -4.02
N ALA A 108 17.21 0.59 -4.26
CA ALA A 108 16.69 1.39 -5.35
C ALA A 108 17.87 1.99 -6.13
N SER A 109 17.94 1.73 -7.43
CA SER A 109 19.02 2.26 -8.27
C SER A 109 18.83 3.77 -8.52
N GLN A 110 19.92 4.48 -8.83
CA GLN A 110 19.84 5.89 -9.23
C GLN A 110 18.90 6.10 -10.42
N ARG A 111 18.86 5.13 -11.36
CA ARG A 111 17.92 5.14 -12.48
C ARG A 111 16.46 5.19 -12.02
N ILE A 112 16.09 4.42 -11.00
CA ILE A 112 14.73 4.42 -10.43
C ILE A 112 14.44 5.74 -9.72
N ILE A 113 15.39 6.21 -8.90
CA ILE A 113 15.26 7.47 -8.16
C ILE A 113 15.00 8.62 -9.15
N THR A 114 15.78 8.70 -10.22
CA THR A 114 15.62 9.72 -11.25
C THR A 114 14.32 9.54 -12.04
N ALA A 115 13.98 8.32 -12.48
CA ALA A 115 12.79 8.06 -13.30
C ALA A 115 11.48 8.46 -12.60
N PHE A 116 11.40 8.28 -11.28
CA PHE A 116 10.22 8.61 -10.48
C PHE A 116 10.38 9.91 -9.67
N SER A 117 11.47 10.66 -9.91
CA SER A 117 11.78 11.88 -9.16
C SER A 117 11.72 11.69 -7.64
N ALA A 118 12.16 10.51 -7.18
CA ALA A 118 12.11 10.13 -5.78
C ALA A 118 13.01 11.06 -4.96
N LYS A 119 12.49 11.51 -3.83
CA LYS A 119 13.20 12.37 -2.89
C LYS A 119 13.45 11.60 -1.61
N GLU A 120 14.64 11.78 -1.05
CA GLU A 120 14.90 11.32 0.31
C GLU A 120 13.95 12.03 1.27
N LYS A 121 13.33 11.23 2.14
CA LYS A 121 12.48 11.73 3.22
C LYS A 121 13.01 11.14 4.52
N LEU A 122 13.54 12.00 5.37
CA LEU A 122 13.87 11.64 6.75
C LEU A 122 12.55 11.42 7.50
N LEU A 123 12.41 10.28 8.18
CA LEU A 123 11.20 9.79 8.85
C LEU A 123 11.31 9.79 10.37
#